data_AF-J5VRB0-F1
#
_entry.id   AF-J5VRB0-F1
#
_cell.length_a   1.000
_cell.length_b   1.000
_cell.length_c   1.000
_cell.angle_alpha   90.00
_cell.angle_beta   90.00
_cell.angle_gamma   90.00
#
_symmetry.space_group_name_H-M   'P 1'
#
loop_
_entity.id
_entity.type
_entity.pdbx_description
1 polymer ?
#
loop_
_entity_poly.entity_id
_entity_poly.type
_entity_poly.pdbx_seq_one_letter_code
_entity_poly.pdbx_strand_id
1 'polypeptide(L)'
;MYLHKIKLSLCAALLVATLGGCKDSDQPDPSRHVSKAEAKEMTSFDRWLKENYTDAYNVSYIYTLDDIEADRSRNLAPAKLENSMKLAKIIQHAWYGAYDEATGRLDFMRKASPRQLFIVGSASWNGDGTITLGTAEGGLKVTLYQANWLNVNDPQWLNTTFFQVMHHEFSHILHQNKIWPTTEYDAISEGYAPTSWFNRRSLSDYAPLGFITAYASSQPREDIAEMTACYITYPKSQWDAVMNAAGDEGRAKLNKKMDIIKKYMKGTWGIDMDQLRAIAQRRLEEVVRLPLIESSWQELLGSSLRGMPQAARMLAGYEAARDAVVEELMRHPKFLELQEGEHADHAKCQVITQYFH
;
A
#
# COMPACT_ATOMS: atom_id res chain seq x y z
N MET A 1 -32.27 -68.85 10.27
CA MET A 1 -30.87 -68.83 9.77
C MET A 1 -30.71 -68.89 8.24
N TYR A 2 -31.74 -69.18 7.44
CA TYR A 2 -31.61 -69.20 5.96
C TYR A 2 -31.81 -67.82 5.29
N LEU A 3 -32.67 -66.94 5.82
CA LEU A 3 -32.90 -65.60 5.26
C LEU A 3 -31.73 -64.60 5.44
N HIS A 4 -30.86 -64.83 6.42
CA HIS A 4 -29.68 -63.96 6.66
C HIS A 4 -28.54 -64.25 5.68
N LYS A 5 -28.41 -65.51 5.21
CA LYS A 5 -27.39 -65.90 4.23
C LYS A 5 -27.74 -65.44 2.81
N ILE A 6 -29.03 -65.36 2.47
CA ILE A 6 -29.50 -64.85 1.16
C ILE A 6 -29.29 -63.32 1.06
N LYS A 7 -29.53 -62.56 2.13
CA LYS A 7 -29.25 -61.11 2.15
C LYS A 7 -27.76 -60.78 2.07
N LEU A 8 -26.90 -61.60 2.69
CA LEU A 8 -25.45 -61.41 2.67
C LEU A 8 -24.85 -61.74 1.28
N SER A 9 -25.36 -62.77 0.59
CA SER A 9 -24.95 -63.09 -0.77
C SER A 9 -25.45 -62.08 -1.82
N LEU A 10 -26.63 -61.47 -1.65
CA LEU A 10 -27.10 -60.40 -2.55
C LEU A 10 -26.36 -59.07 -2.35
N CYS A 11 -25.91 -58.75 -1.13
CA CYS A 11 -25.12 -57.53 -0.88
C CYS A 11 -23.67 -57.65 -1.39
N ALA A 12 -23.08 -58.85 -1.38
CA ALA A 12 -21.74 -59.08 -1.91
C ALA A 12 -21.69 -59.03 -3.46
N ALA A 13 -22.79 -59.40 -4.14
CA ALA A 13 -22.89 -59.30 -5.60
C ALA A 13 -23.11 -57.86 -6.10
N LEU A 14 -23.70 -56.98 -5.28
CA LEU A 14 -23.89 -55.56 -5.62
C LEU A 14 -22.63 -54.71 -5.42
N LEU A 15 -21.67 -55.16 -4.60
CA LEU A 15 -20.43 -54.44 -4.32
C LEU A 15 -19.31 -54.69 -5.36
N VAL A 16 -19.44 -55.74 -6.18
CA VAL A 16 -18.46 -56.10 -7.22
C VAL A 16 -18.82 -55.48 -8.59
N ALA A 17 -20.05 -54.99 -8.76
CA ALA A 17 -20.53 -54.39 -10.02
C ALA A 17 -20.28 -52.87 -10.16
N THR A 18 -19.68 -52.20 -9.16
CA THR A 18 -19.40 -50.75 -9.20
C THR A 18 -17.93 -50.40 -9.47
N LEU A 19 -17.06 -51.39 -9.73
CA LEU A 19 -15.64 -51.18 -10.04
C LEU A 19 -15.30 -51.29 -11.54
N GLY A 20 -16.30 -51.30 -12.42
CA GLY A 20 -16.14 -51.51 -13.87
C GLY A 20 -16.49 -50.33 -14.78
N GLY A 21 -16.52 -49.09 -14.27
CA GLY A 21 -17.06 -47.95 -15.01
C GLY A 21 -16.28 -46.64 -14.86
N CYS A 22 -15.06 -46.60 -15.39
CA CYS A 22 -14.50 -45.46 -16.13
C CYS A 22 -13.12 -45.88 -16.65
N LYS A 23 -13.02 -46.20 -17.94
CA LYS A 23 -11.73 -46.13 -18.63
C LYS A 23 -11.37 -44.65 -18.67
N ASP A 24 -10.42 -44.23 -17.83
CA ASP A 24 -9.71 -42.97 -18.04
C ASP A 24 -8.94 -43.08 -19.36
N SER A 25 -9.60 -42.69 -20.46
CA SER A 25 -8.92 -42.39 -21.72
C SER A 25 -8.53 -40.92 -21.84
N ASP A 26 -8.73 -40.12 -20.79
CA ASP A 26 -8.18 -38.78 -20.68
C ASP A 26 -6.75 -38.86 -20.13
N GLN A 27 -5.85 -39.42 -20.93
CA GLN A 27 -4.44 -39.07 -20.81
C GLN A 27 -4.33 -37.62 -21.28
N PRO A 28 -3.88 -36.68 -20.43
CA PRO A 28 -3.66 -35.30 -20.88
C PRO A 28 -2.68 -35.35 -22.04
N ASP A 29 -3.14 -34.92 -23.21
CA ASP A 29 -2.35 -34.85 -24.43
C ASP A 29 -1.07 -34.04 -24.15
N PRO A 30 0.12 -34.65 -24.17
CA PRO A 30 1.37 -33.95 -23.89
C PRO A 30 1.73 -32.93 -24.99
N SER A 31 0.99 -32.91 -26.09
CA SER A 31 1.06 -31.91 -27.17
C SER A 31 0.02 -30.79 -27.07
N ARG A 32 -0.96 -30.90 -26.16
CA ARG A 32 -1.74 -29.74 -25.70
C ARG A 32 -0.86 -28.95 -24.76
N HIS A 33 -0.13 -28.00 -25.33
CA HIS A 33 0.57 -26.96 -24.61
C HIS A 33 -0.43 -26.20 -23.71
N VAL A 34 -0.63 -26.66 -22.47
CA VAL A 34 -0.71 -25.71 -21.36
C VAL A 34 0.62 -25.01 -21.46
N SER A 35 0.61 -23.74 -21.87
CA SER A 35 1.80 -22.91 -22.00
C SER A 35 2.72 -23.29 -20.85
N LYS A 36 3.85 -23.94 -21.16
CA LYS A 36 4.94 -24.01 -20.18
C LYS A 36 5.10 -22.55 -19.80
N ALA A 37 4.75 -22.18 -18.57
CA ALA A 37 5.03 -20.84 -18.10
C ALA A 37 6.54 -20.74 -18.23
N GLU A 38 7.01 -20.12 -19.31
CA GLU A 38 8.42 -19.84 -19.48
C GLU A 38 8.80 -19.11 -18.20
N ALA A 39 9.78 -19.66 -17.49
CA ALA A 39 10.28 -19.00 -16.29
C ALA A 39 10.70 -17.60 -16.74
N LYS A 40 9.85 -16.61 -16.45
CA LYS A 40 10.02 -15.25 -16.92
C LYS A 40 11.39 -14.81 -16.45
N GLU A 41 12.27 -14.45 -17.39
CA GLU A 41 13.60 -14.00 -17.02
C GLU A 41 13.48 -12.83 -16.05
N MET A 42 14.14 -12.94 -14.90
CA MET A 42 14.10 -11.89 -13.89
C MET A 42 14.69 -10.60 -14.49
N THR A 43 13.92 -9.52 -14.45
CA THR A 43 14.42 -8.20 -14.83
C THR A 43 15.43 -7.68 -13.79
N SER A 44 16.11 -6.58 -14.11
CA SER A 44 16.97 -5.90 -13.13
C SER A 44 16.19 -5.41 -11.89
N PHE A 45 14.91 -5.09 -12.05
CA PHE A 45 14.04 -4.74 -10.93
C PHE A 45 13.64 -5.97 -10.11
N ASP A 46 13.29 -7.10 -10.74
CA ASP A 46 12.94 -8.34 -10.02
C ASP A 46 14.11 -8.86 -9.18
N ARG A 47 15.34 -8.77 -9.70
CA ARG A 47 16.54 -9.12 -8.92
C ARG A 47 16.72 -8.20 -7.72
N TRP A 48 16.54 -6.90 -7.91
CA TRP A 48 16.63 -5.95 -6.81
C TRP A 48 15.56 -6.20 -5.75
N LEU A 49 14.32 -6.50 -6.14
CA LEU A 49 13.24 -6.88 -5.20
C LEU A 49 13.58 -8.17 -4.46
N LYS A 50 14.11 -9.18 -5.15
CA LYS A 50 14.54 -10.41 -4.50
C LYS A 50 15.57 -10.12 -3.40
N GLU A 51 16.60 -9.36 -3.70
CA GLU A 51 17.67 -9.05 -2.74
C GLU A 51 17.16 -8.17 -1.57
N ASN A 52 16.39 -7.12 -1.88
CA ASN A 52 16.04 -6.08 -0.91
C ASN A 52 14.72 -6.32 -0.16
N TYR A 53 13.91 -7.28 -0.61
CA TYR A 53 12.65 -7.67 0.05
C TYR A 53 12.60 -9.14 0.41
N THR A 54 12.78 -10.03 -0.57
CA THR A 54 12.60 -11.47 -0.33
C THR A 54 13.71 -12.03 0.55
N ASP A 55 14.96 -11.81 0.18
CA ASP A 55 16.11 -12.31 0.93
C ASP A 55 16.33 -11.50 2.22
N ALA A 56 16.09 -10.18 2.16
CA ALA A 56 16.28 -9.29 3.30
C ALA A 56 15.20 -9.44 4.38
N TYR A 57 13.92 -9.57 4.02
CA TYR A 57 12.78 -9.50 4.94
C TYR A 57 11.78 -10.66 4.85
N ASN A 58 11.99 -11.61 3.92
CA ASN A 58 11.02 -12.68 3.62
C ASN A 58 9.64 -12.11 3.22
N VAL A 59 9.66 -11.14 2.30
CA VAL A 59 8.50 -10.45 1.75
C VAL A 59 8.52 -10.51 0.22
N SER A 60 7.34 -10.78 -0.37
CA SER A 60 7.11 -10.65 -1.80
C SER A 60 6.53 -9.26 -2.11
N TYR A 61 7.22 -8.50 -2.95
CA TYR A 61 6.73 -7.24 -3.48
C TYR A 61 6.10 -7.47 -4.84
N ILE A 62 4.77 -7.44 -4.90
CA ILE A 62 3.98 -7.84 -6.05
C ILE A 62 3.47 -6.56 -6.74
N TYR A 63 3.97 -6.31 -7.94
CA TYR A 63 3.67 -5.09 -8.72
C TYR A 63 3.08 -5.36 -10.11
N THR A 64 3.04 -6.62 -10.54
CA THR A 64 2.40 -7.07 -11.78
C THR A 64 0.99 -7.56 -11.47
N LEU A 65 0.06 -7.25 -12.37
CA LEU A 65 -1.35 -7.64 -12.23
C LEU A 65 -1.66 -9.07 -12.68
N ASP A 66 -0.64 -9.84 -13.10
CA ASP A 66 -0.82 -11.26 -13.45
C ASP A 66 -1.43 -12.06 -12.28
N ASP A 67 -1.27 -11.56 -11.05
CA ASP A 67 -1.82 -12.08 -9.79
C ASP A 67 -3.04 -11.27 -9.25
N ILE A 68 -3.77 -10.52 -10.08
CA ILE A 68 -5.11 -10.03 -9.67
C ILE A 68 -6.04 -11.26 -9.58
N GLU A 69 -6.03 -11.91 -8.42
CA GLU A 69 -7.21 -12.58 -7.87
C GLU A 69 -8.21 -11.57 -7.31
N ALA A 70 -7.95 -10.26 -7.43
CA ALA A 70 -8.77 -9.22 -6.82
C ALA A 70 -10.07 -9.02 -7.60
N ASP A 71 -11.14 -9.56 -7.02
CA ASP A 71 -12.50 -9.02 -7.04
C ASP A 71 -12.88 -8.27 -8.33
N ARG A 72 -13.36 -9.03 -9.33
CA ARG A 72 -13.85 -8.51 -10.63
C ARG A 72 -14.94 -7.43 -10.50
N SER A 73 -15.45 -7.16 -9.29
CA SER A 73 -16.40 -6.09 -9.03
C SER A 73 -15.75 -4.70 -8.91
N ARG A 74 -14.43 -4.61 -8.68
CA ARG A 74 -13.71 -3.33 -8.55
C ARG A 74 -12.85 -3.06 -9.79
N ASN A 75 -13.06 -1.93 -10.47
CA ASN A 75 -12.26 -1.49 -11.62
C ASN A 75 -10.84 -1.06 -11.18
N LEU A 76 -9.99 -2.03 -10.83
CA LEU A 76 -8.62 -1.78 -10.41
C LEU A 76 -7.68 -1.63 -11.61
N ALA A 77 -6.84 -0.59 -11.60
CA ALA A 77 -5.84 -0.33 -12.64
C ALA A 77 -4.43 -0.73 -12.17
N PRO A 78 -3.56 -1.21 -13.10
CA PRO A 78 -2.17 -1.54 -12.79
C PRO A 78 -1.42 -0.32 -12.28
N ALA A 79 -0.49 -0.55 -11.35
CA ALA A 79 0.52 0.44 -11.03
C ALA A 79 1.50 0.60 -12.21
N LYS A 80 1.80 1.84 -12.60
CA LYS A 80 2.87 2.13 -13.57
C LYS A 80 4.18 1.55 -13.02
N LEU A 81 4.94 0.85 -13.88
CA LEU A 81 6.20 0.20 -13.49
C LEU A 81 7.15 1.15 -12.75
N GLU A 82 7.33 2.35 -13.28
CA GLU A 82 8.17 3.40 -12.68
C GLU A 82 7.70 3.76 -11.25
N ASN A 83 6.40 3.89 -11.03
CA ASN A 83 5.87 4.21 -9.71
C ASN A 83 6.03 3.03 -8.75
N SER A 84 5.86 1.80 -9.23
CA SER A 84 6.15 0.59 -8.44
C SER A 84 7.62 0.52 -8.02
N MET A 85 8.55 0.87 -8.91
CA MET A 85 9.99 0.95 -8.61
C MET A 85 10.30 2.01 -7.55
N LYS A 86 9.78 3.23 -7.74
CA LYS A 86 9.95 4.35 -6.79
C LYS A 86 9.38 3.99 -5.42
N LEU A 87 8.14 3.48 -5.38
CA LEU A 87 7.47 3.11 -4.14
C LEU A 87 8.20 1.99 -3.39
N ALA A 88 8.82 1.04 -4.10
CA ALA A 88 9.64 0.01 -3.47
C ALA A 88 10.83 0.63 -2.71
N LYS A 89 11.60 1.53 -3.34
CA LYS A 89 12.71 2.21 -2.63
C LYS A 89 12.22 3.07 -1.46
N ILE A 90 11.09 3.75 -1.63
CA ILE A 90 10.46 4.57 -0.58
C ILE A 90 10.08 3.72 0.62
N ILE A 91 9.41 2.58 0.41
CA ILE A 91 9.00 1.66 1.47
C ILE A 91 10.22 1.04 2.17
N GLN A 92 11.21 0.59 1.39
CA GLN A 92 12.44 0.04 1.96
C GLN A 92 13.13 1.05 2.89
N HIS A 93 13.22 2.31 2.46
CA HIS A 93 13.92 3.34 3.21
C HIS A 93 13.12 3.85 4.43
N ALA A 94 11.87 4.25 4.22
CA ALA A 94 11.07 4.98 5.21
C ALA A 94 10.30 4.08 6.16
N TRP A 95 10.04 2.81 5.79
CA TRP A 95 9.35 1.86 6.66
C TRP A 95 10.29 0.80 7.22
N TYR A 96 10.84 -0.09 6.38
CA TYR A 96 11.76 -1.14 6.87
C TYR A 96 12.97 -0.53 7.58
N GLY A 97 13.66 0.41 6.92
CA GLY A 97 14.81 1.09 7.49
C GLY A 97 14.51 1.84 8.79
N ALA A 98 13.29 2.36 8.98
CA ALA A 98 12.91 3.03 10.21
C ALA A 98 12.82 2.07 11.40
N TYR A 99 12.18 0.91 11.21
CA TYR A 99 12.10 -0.11 12.25
C TYR A 99 13.44 -0.80 12.52
N ASP A 100 14.24 -1.03 11.48
CA ASP A 100 15.58 -1.61 11.63
C ASP A 100 16.50 -0.69 12.45
N GLU A 101 16.45 0.62 12.19
CA GLU A 101 17.19 1.61 12.99
C GLU A 101 16.65 1.71 14.41
N ALA A 102 15.32 1.76 14.59
CA ALA A 102 14.70 1.86 15.91
C ALA A 102 14.98 0.63 16.80
N THR A 103 15.11 -0.56 16.21
CA THR A 103 15.40 -1.81 16.94
C THR A 103 16.89 -2.19 16.96
N GLY A 104 17.70 -1.51 16.15
CA GLY A 104 19.11 -1.79 15.92
C GLY A 104 19.39 -3.15 15.25
N ARG A 105 18.39 -3.78 14.61
CA ARG A 105 18.51 -5.14 14.05
C ARG A 105 17.46 -5.39 12.95
N LEU A 106 17.81 -6.25 11.98
CA LEU A 106 16.90 -6.64 10.87
C LEU A 106 15.87 -7.71 11.26
N ASP A 107 16.14 -8.47 12.33
CA ASP A 107 15.34 -9.65 12.70
C ASP A 107 13.91 -9.32 13.11
N PHE A 108 13.65 -8.10 13.56
CA PHE A 108 12.31 -7.68 13.95
C PHE A 108 11.38 -7.64 12.74
N MET A 109 11.76 -6.89 11.69
CA MET A 109 10.94 -6.77 10.49
C MET A 109 10.80 -8.09 9.77
N ARG A 110 11.87 -8.91 9.65
CA ARG A 110 11.80 -10.27 9.06
C ARG A 110 10.71 -11.17 9.65
N LYS A 111 10.46 -11.01 10.96
CA LYS A 111 9.50 -11.84 11.71
C LYS A 111 8.10 -11.25 11.68
N ALA A 112 7.98 -9.93 11.80
CA ALA A 112 6.71 -9.27 12.02
C ALA A 112 6.09 -8.65 10.76
N SER A 113 6.85 -8.42 9.69
CA SER A 113 6.31 -7.79 8.48
C SER A 113 5.32 -8.72 7.75
N PRO A 114 4.36 -8.18 6.99
CA PRO A 114 3.52 -8.97 6.09
C PRO A 114 4.40 -9.72 5.09
N ARG A 115 3.93 -10.89 4.63
CA ARG A 115 4.63 -11.71 3.63
C ARG A 115 4.46 -11.19 2.21
N GLN A 116 3.45 -10.35 1.97
CA GLN A 116 3.16 -9.79 0.66
C GLN A 116 2.84 -8.30 0.77
N LEU A 117 3.46 -7.50 -0.10
CA LEU A 117 3.05 -6.14 -0.39
C LEU A 117 2.52 -6.13 -1.82
N PHE A 118 1.24 -5.82 -2.01
CA PHE A 118 0.61 -5.80 -3.32
C PHE A 118 0.33 -4.37 -3.76
N ILE A 119 0.87 -3.96 -4.90
CA ILE A 119 0.82 -2.56 -5.36
C ILE A 119 -0.21 -2.40 -6.46
N VAL A 120 -1.21 -1.55 -6.19
CA VAL A 120 -2.31 -1.28 -7.11
C VAL A 120 -2.28 0.20 -7.51
N GLY A 121 -2.44 0.44 -8.81
CA GLY A 121 -2.32 1.78 -9.39
C GLY A 121 -3.50 2.68 -9.05
N SER A 122 -4.72 2.14 -9.10
CA SER A 122 -5.95 2.88 -8.83
C SER A 122 -6.33 2.93 -7.35
N ALA A 123 -7.24 3.83 -6.99
CA ALA A 123 -7.97 3.79 -5.74
C ALA A 123 -8.94 2.60 -5.73
N SER A 124 -9.26 2.09 -4.54
CA SER A 124 -10.30 1.09 -4.35
C SER A 124 -11.50 1.78 -3.71
N TRP A 125 -12.48 2.12 -4.54
CA TRP A 125 -13.69 2.82 -4.10
C TRP A 125 -14.67 1.84 -3.45
N ASN A 126 -15.17 2.21 -2.28
CA ASN A 126 -16.26 1.51 -1.60
C ASN A 126 -17.62 2.05 -2.07
N GLY A 127 -18.68 1.27 -1.89
CA GLY A 127 -20.04 1.67 -2.27
C GLY A 127 -20.58 2.90 -1.54
N ASP A 128 -19.92 3.33 -0.46
CA ASP A 128 -20.23 4.52 0.34
C ASP A 128 -19.43 5.77 -0.08
N GLY A 129 -18.61 5.68 -1.14
CA GLY A 129 -17.78 6.77 -1.65
C GLY A 129 -16.45 6.95 -0.90
N THR A 130 -16.14 6.10 0.08
CA THR A 130 -14.82 6.09 0.74
C THR A 130 -13.79 5.32 -0.09
N ILE A 131 -12.50 5.59 0.15
CA ILE A 131 -11.39 4.87 -0.50
C ILE A 131 -10.80 3.89 0.51
N THR A 132 -10.70 2.62 0.13
CA THR A 132 -9.85 1.66 0.83
C THR A 132 -8.40 1.97 0.48
N LEU A 133 -7.64 2.45 1.46
CA LEU A 133 -6.23 2.81 1.30
C LEU A 133 -5.31 1.58 1.41
N GLY A 134 -5.77 0.52 2.07
CA GLY A 134 -5.19 -0.82 2.01
C GLY A 134 -6.06 -1.87 2.69
N THR A 135 -5.69 -3.13 2.53
CA THR A 135 -6.36 -4.28 3.17
C THR A 135 -5.31 -5.26 3.65
N ALA A 136 -5.54 -5.85 4.84
CA ALA A 136 -4.78 -6.99 5.31
C ALA A 136 -5.60 -8.28 5.29
N GLU A 137 -5.15 -9.28 4.53
CA GLU A 137 -5.72 -10.62 4.58
C GLU A 137 -4.96 -11.44 5.64
N GLY A 138 -5.50 -11.47 6.87
CA GLY A 138 -4.94 -12.26 7.97
C GLY A 138 -3.52 -11.86 8.40
N GLY A 139 -3.10 -10.62 8.14
CA GLY A 139 -1.74 -10.14 8.38
C GLY A 139 -0.68 -10.64 7.38
N LEU A 140 -1.08 -11.44 6.40
CA LEU A 140 -0.17 -12.04 5.41
C LEU A 140 0.14 -11.08 4.26
N LYS A 141 -0.85 -10.32 3.80
CA LYS A 141 -0.79 -9.51 2.60
C LYS A 141 -1.32 -8.11 2.89
N VAL A 142 -0.54 -7.08 2.58
CA VAL A 142 -0.99 -5.67 2.61
C VAL A 142 -1.11 -5.17 1.18
N THR A 143 -2.29 -4.69 0.80
CA THR A 143 -2.50 -4.04 -0.50
C THR A 143 -2.33 -2.53 -0.37
N LEU A 144 -1.56 -1.90 -1.24
CA LEU A 144 -1.34 -0.46 -1.30
C LEU A 144 -1.96 0.08 -2.60
N TYR A 145 -2.99 0.90 -2.45
CA TYR A 145 -3.71 1.52 -3.57
C TYR A 145 -3.12 2.88 -3.92
N GLN A 146 -3.50 3.43 -5.07
CA GLN A 146 -3.14 4.78 -5.52
C GLN A 146 -1.67 4.97 -5.93
N ALA A 147 -0.95 3.90 -6.27
CA ALA A 147 0.43 4.01 -6.74
C ALA A 147 0.58 4.88 -8.00
N ASN A 148 -0.47 5.08 -8.80
CA ASN A 148 -0.40 5.94 -9.98
C ASN A 148 -0.45 7.44 -9.67
N TRP A 149 -0.88 7.83 -8.46
CA TRP A 149 -0.84 9.22 -7.98
C TRP A 149 0.38 9.50 -7.09
N LEU A 150 1.39 8.63 -7.11
CA LEU A 150 2.61 8.76 -6.31
C LEU A 150 3.23 10.15 -6.45
N ASN A 151 3.21 10.93 -5.36
CA ASN A 151 3.93 12.20 -5.26
C ASN A 151 5.12 12.06 -4.32
N VAL A 152 6.31 11.86 -4.90
CA VAL A 152 7.55 11.65 -4.13
C VAL A 152 8.07 12.93 -3.45
N ASN A 153 7.58 14.09 -3.88
CA ASN A 153 7.97 15.40 -3.34
C ASN A 153 7.08 15.85 -2.17
N ASP A 154 6.09 15.04 -1.80
CA ASP A 154 5.17 15.32 -0.70
C ASP A 154 5.23 14.19 0.35
N PRO A 155 6.19 14.27 1.29
CA PRO A 155 6.28 13.36 2.43
C PRO A 155 4.96 13.19 3.18
N GLN A 156 4.20 14.27 3.36
CA GLN A 156 2.95 14.21 4.11
C GLN A 156 1.89 13.41 3.36
N TRP A 157 1.79 13.59 2.04
CA TRP A 157 0.92 12.80 1.20
C TRP A 157 1.30 11.31 1.21
N LEU A 158 2.60 10.98 1.13
CA LEU A 158 3.08 9.60 1.27
C LEU A 158 2.68 9.00 2.63
N ASN A 159 2.75 9.79 3.70
CA ASN A 159 2.35 9.39 5.04
C ASN A 159 0.86 9.04 5.10
N THR A 160 0.00 9.92 4.61
CA THR A 160 -1.45 9.75 4.66
C THR A 160 -1.95 8.65 3.72
N THR A 161 -1.31 8.46 2.57
CA THR A 161 -1.77 7.50 1.54
C THR A 161 -1.24 6.10 1.78
N PHE A 162 0.02 5.95 2.21
CA PHE A 162 0.67 4.64 2.34
C PHE A 162 1.06 4.32 3.78
N PHE A 163 1.89 5.15 4.43
CA PHE A 163 2.55 4.72 5.66
C PHE A 163 1.62 4.60 6.85
N GLN A 164 0.60 5.47 7.00
CA GLN A 164 -0.38 5.32 8.08
C GLN A 164 -1.07 3.95 8.00
N VAL A 165 -1.49 3.53 6.81
CA VAL A 165 -2.10 2.21 6.58
C VAL A 165 -1.09 1.10 6.89
N MET A 166 0.13 1.22 6.41
CA MET A 166 1.16 0.21 6.68
C MET A 166 1.46 0.06 8.17
N HIS A 167 1.56 1.16 8.92
CA HIS A 167 1.76 1.13 10.37
C HIS A 167 0.52 0.60 11.11
N HIS A 168 -0.68 0.89 10.62
CA HIS A 168 -1.94 0.38 11.17
C HIS A 168 -1.99 -1.15 11.02
N GLU A 169 -1.81 -1.66 9.82
CA GLU A 169 -1.85 -3.11 9.55
C GLU A 169 -0.70 -3.85 10.24
N PHE A 170 0.48 -3.22 10.30
CA PHE A 170 1.60 -3.76 11.05
C PHE A 170 1.29 -3.88 12.54
N SER A 171 0.60 -2.88 13.12
CA SER A 171 0.17 -2.93 14.52
C SER A 171 -0.77 -4.11 14.76
N HIS A 172 -1.70 -4.41 13.83
CA HIS A 172 -2.53 -5.61 13.90
C HIS A 172 -1.70 -6.89 13.95
N ILE A 173 -0.66 -7.01 13.11
CA ILE A 173 0.22 -8.18 13.11
C ILE A 173 0.97 -8.33 14.45
N LEU A 174 1.45 -7.22 15.02
CA LEU A 174 2.07 -7.24 16.35
C LEU A 174 1.07 -7.73 17.40
N HIS A 175 -0.14 -7.18 17.41
CA HIS A 175 -1.19 -7.54 18.36
C HIS A 175 -1.64 -9.00 18.23
N GLN A 176 -1.66 -9.57 17.02
CA GLN A 176 -1.94 -10.98 16.79
C GLN A 176 -0.86 -11.90 17.36
N ASN A 177 0.41 -11.48 17.27
CA ASN A 177 1.54 -12.27 17.76
C ASN A 177 1.70 -12.16 19.28
N LYS A 178 1.48 -10.98 19.86
CA LYS A 178 1.50 -10.75 21.30
C LYS A 178 0.43 -9.73 21.66
N ILE A 179 -0.63 -10.18 22.33
CA ILE A 179 -1.78 -9.34 22.67
C ILE A 179 -1.36 -8.12 23.52
N TRP A 180 -2.00 -6.98 23.29
CA TRP A 180 -1.81 -5.78 24.11
C TRP A 180 -2.54 -5.91 25.46
N PRO A 181 -2.34 -4.98 26.42
CA PRO A 181 -3.10 -4.93 27.67
C PRO A 181 -4.58 -4.57 27.45
N THR A 182 -5.38 -5.53 26.95
CA THR A 182 -6.79 -5.34 26.56
C THR A 182 -7.64 -4.76 27.67
N THR A 183 -7.60 -5.32 28.88
CA THR A 183 -8.45 -4.84 29.98
C THR A 183 -8.18 -3.39 30.36
N GLU A 184 -6.92 -2.95 30.36
CA GLU A 184 -6.57 -1.57 30.72
C GLU A 184 -6.88 -0.60 29.57
N TYR A 185 -6.58 -0.99 28.34
CA TYR A 185 -6.74 -0.15 27.16
C TYR A 185 -8.21 0.02 26.76
N ASP A 186 -8.94 -1.10 26.65
CA ASP A 186 -10.29 -1.14 26.10
C ASP A 186 -11.29 -0.39 26.98
N ALA A 187 -11.00 -0.28 28.29
CA ALA A 187 -11.81 0.44 29.27
C ALA A 187 -11.59 1.97 29.28
N ILE A 188 -10.64 2.53 28.50
CA ILE A 188 -10.32 3.97 28.54
C ILE A 188 -11.40 4.81 27.84
N SER A 189 -11.82 4.36 26.67
CA SER A 189 -12.80 5.06 25.86
C SER A 189 -14.12 4.32 25.87
N GLU A 190 -15.18 5.08 26.12
CA GLU A 190 -16.56 4.63 25.96
C GLU A 190 -17.11 5.10 24.60
N GLY A 191 -18.20 4.49 24.13
CA GLY A 191 -18.86 4.91 22.90
C GLY A 191 -18.19 4.39 21.63
N TYR A 192 -17.72 3.15 21.62
CA TYR A 192 -17.39 2.47 20.36
C TYR A 192 -18.65 2.30 19.48
N ALA A 193 -18.48 2.45 18.17
CA ALA A 193 -19.55 2.48 17.18
C ALA A 193 -19.19 1.59 15.97
N PRO A 194 -19.23 0.25 16.09
CA PRO A 194 -18.73 -0.67 15.06
C PRO A 194 -19.37 -0.50 13.68
N THR A 195 -20.65 -0.11 13.64
CA THR A 195 -21.45 0.02 12.41
C THR A 195 -21.80 1.46 12.04
N SER A 196 -21.30 2.45 12.79
CA SER A 196 -21.66 3.85 12.58
C SER A 196 -20.53 4.85 12.83
N TRP A 197 -19.29 4.37 13.03
CA TRP A 197 -18.10 5.21 13.17
C TRP A 197 -17.94 6.21 12.02
N PHE A 198 -18.32 5.83 10.79
CA PHE A 198 -18.25 6.68 9.59
C PHE A 198 -19.21 7.89 9.64
N ASN A 199 -20.17 7.92 10.58
CA ASN A 199 -21.01 9.09 10.81
C ASN A 199 -20.30 10.20 11.60
N ARG A 200 -19.12 9.92 12.19
CA ARG A 200 -18.26 10.91 12.84
C ARG A 200 -17.37 11.56 11.79
N ARG A 201 -17.68 12.79 11.41
CA ARG A 201 -17.09 13.45 10.23
C ARG A 201 -16.06 14.51 10.58
N SER A 202 -16.01 14.93 11.84
CA SER A 202 -15.15 16.02 12.32
C SER A 202 -14.42 15.63 13.60
N LEU A 203 -13.34 16.34 13.93
CA LEU A 203 -12.56 16.11 15.16
C LEU A 203 -13.44 16.16 16.42
N SER A 204 -14.40 17.09 16.48
CA SER A 204 -15.32 17.24 17.61
C SER A 204 -16.24 16.04 17.82
N ASP A 205 -16.45 15.20 16.80
CA ASP A 205 -17.34 14.03 16.91
C ASP A 205 -16.69 12.84 17.64
N TYR A 206 -15.35 12.79 17.67
CA TYR A 206 -14.63 11.61 18.17
C TYR A 206 -13.48 11.93 19.15
N ALA A 207 -12.81 13.08 19.01
CA ALA A 207 -11.66 13.42 19.85
C ALA A 207 -12.04 13.60 21.33
N PRO A 208 -13.19 14.24 21.69
CA PRO A 208 -13.63 14.34 23.08
C PRO A 208 -13.90 12.99 23.75
N LEU A 209 -14.24 11.97 22.96
CA LEU A 209 -14.45 10.59 23.44
C LEU A 209 -13.13 9.82 23.62
N GLY A 210 -12.00 10.44 23.27
CA GLY A 210 -10.67 9.85 23.39
C GLY A 210 -10.27 8.99 22.19
N PHE A 211 -10.84 9.20 21.01
CA PHE A 211 -10.42 8.53 19.77
C PHE A 211 -9.53 9.46 18.93
N ILE A 212 -8.48 8.93 18.29
CA ILE A 212 -7.57 9.74 17.45
C ILE A 212 -8.12 9.98 16.03
N THR A 213 -8.95 9.05 15.55
CA THR A 213 -9.66 9.13 14.26
C THR A 213 -11.10 8.67 14.46
N ALA A 214 -11.96 8.95 13.48
CA ALA A 214 -13.29 8.36 13.45
C ALA A 214 -13.22 6.82 13.41
N TYR A 215 -12.30 6.25 12.63
CA TYR A 215 -12.14 4.79 12.50
C TYR A 215 -11.67 4.11 13.80
N ALA A 216 -10.82 4.77 14.58
CA ALA A 216 -10.42 4.33 15.92
C ALA A 216 -11.62 4.09 16.84
N SER A 217 -12.75 4.77 16.60
CA SER A 217 -13.98 4.57 17.37
C SER A 217 -14.82 3.37 16.96
N SER A 218 -14.41 2.60 15.95
CA SER A 218 -15.16 1.42 15.53
C SER A 218 -15.12 0.33 16.61
N GLN A 219 -13.94 -0.04 17.09
CA GLN A 219 -13.72 -1.07 18.11
C GLN A 219 -12.31 -0.95 18.72
N PRO A 220 -12.06 -1.51 19.93
CA PRO A 220 -10.77 -1.35 20.63
C PRO A 220 -9.55 -1.80 19.82
N ARG A 221 -9.70 -2.87 19.01
CA ARG A 221 -8.63 -3.38 18.15
C ARG A 221 -8.17 -2.35 17.10
N GLU A 222 -9.12 -1.66 16.48
CA GLU A 222 -8.79 -0.60 15.50
C GLU A 222 -8.27 0.65 16.21
N ASP A 223 -8.79 0.94 17.40
CA ASP A 223 -8.37 2.08 18.21
C ASP A 223 -6.87 2.06 18.50
N ILE A 224 -6.36 0.95 19.04
CA ILE A 224 -4.93 0.83 19.37
C ILE A 224 -4.05 0.83 18.11
N ALA A 225 -4.51 0.24 17.01
CA ALA A 225 -3.81 0.26 15.73
C ALA A 225 -3.74 1.68 15.14
N GLU A 226 -4.86 2.41 15.13
CA GLU A 226 -4.94 3.80 14.69
C GLU A 226 -4.13 4.74 15.57
N MET A 227 -4.21 4.61 16.90
CA MET A 227 -3.39 5.37 17.84
C MET A 227 -1.90 5.18 17.56
N THR A 228 -1.47 3.93 17.35
CA THR A 228 -0.07 3.60 17.06
C THR A 228 0.35 4.19 15.71
N ALA A 229 -0.44 4.00 14.66
CA ALA A 229 -0.15 4.50 13.32
C ALA A 229 -0.10 6.03 13.28
N CYS A 230 -1.12 6.71 13.79
CA CYS A 230 -1.19 8.16 13.86
C CYS A 230 -0.06 8.74 14.73
N TYR A 231 0.31 8.06 15.82
CA TYR A 231 1.45 8.49 16.62
C TYR A 231 2.77 8.39 15.87
N ILE A 232 2.92 7.53 14.88
CA ILE A 232 4.14 7.50 14.07
C ILE A 232 4.06 8.58 12.97
N THR A 233 2.92 8.67 12.29
CA THR A 233 2.82 9.41 11.02
C THR A 233 2.34 10.85 11.14
N TYR A 234 1.54 11.22 12.14
CA TYR A 234 0.98 12.57 12.19
C TYR A 234 2.09 13.60 12.41
N PRO A 235 2.19 14.69 11.63
CA PRO A 235 3.04 15.80 11.99
C PRO A 235 2.53 16.42 13.30
N LYS A 236 3.40 17.19 13.98
CA LYS A 236 3.06 17.81 15.26
C LYS A 236 1.75 18.63 15.20
N SER A 237 1.57 19.41 14.12
CA SER A 237 0.36 20.23 13.92
C SER A 237 -0.93 19.40 13.89
N GLN A 238 -0.92 18.25 13.23
CA GLN A 238 -2.09 17.37 13.13
C GLN A 238 -2.37 16.69 14.48
N TRP A 239 -1.33 16.21 15.18
CA TRP A 239 -1.48 15.65 16.52
C TRP A 239 -2.05 16.69 17.51
N ASP A 240 -1.48 17.90 17.51
CA ASP A 240 -1.94 19.01 18.36
C ASP A 240 -3.38 19.41 18.03
N ALA A 241 -3.79 19.38 16.76
CA ALA A 241 -5.17 19.66 16.36
C ALA A 241 -6.16 18.66 16.99
N VAL A 242 -5.85 17.36 16.99
CA VAL A 242 -6.68 16.35 17.67
C VAL A 242 -6.70 16.59 19.18
N MET A 243 -5.53 16.82 19.79
CA MET A 243 -5.42 17.06 21.23
C MET A 243 -6.13 18.34 21.69
N ASN A 244 -6.24 19.35 20.83
CA ASN A 244 -7.01 20.56 21.11
C ASN A 244 -8.52 20.31 20.98
N ALA A 245 -8.95 19.63 19.92
CA ALA A 245 -10.35 19.27 19.74
C ALA A 245 -10.88 18.29 20.80
N ALA A 246 -9.99 17.50 21.41
CA ALA A 246 -10.36 16.54 22.45
C ALA A 246 -10.80 17.18 23.77
N GLY A 247 -10.46 18.45 24.03
CA GLY A 247 -10.64 19.07 25.35
C GLY A 247 -9.88 18.32 26.45
N ASP A 248 -10.12 18.68 27.71
CA ASP A 248 -9.33 18.14 28.84
C ASP A 248 -9.58 16.64 29.07
N GLU A 249 -10.84 16.20 29.05
CA GLU A 249 -11.20 14.79 29.28
C GLU A 249 -10.73 13.87 28.15
N GLY A 250 -10.99 14.25 26.89
CA GLY A 250 -10.56 13.47 25.74
C GLY A 250 -9.03 13.40 25.63
N ARG A 251 -8.34 14.51 25.91
CA ARG A 251 -6.87 14.54 25.96
C ARG A 251 -6.31 13.64 27.05
N ALA A 252 -6.92 13.59 28.23
CA ALA A 252 -6.51 12.68 29.30
C ALA A 252 -6.63 11.20 28.86
N LYS A 253 -7.72 10.84 28.16
CA LYS A 253 -7.92 9.50 27.59
C LYS A 253 -6.86 9.17 26.52
N LEU A 254 -6.62 10.07 25.56
CA LEU A 254 -5.63 9.89 24.50
C LEU A 254 -4.21 9.74 25.07
N ASN A 255 -3.84 10.56 26.06
CA ASN A 255 -2.55 10.43 26.74
C ASN A 255 -2.42 9.09 27.45
N LYS A 256 -3.45 8.65 28.19
CA LYS A 256 -3.44 7.35 28.87
C LYS A 256 -3.27 6.19 27.89
N LYS A 257 -3.97 6.23 26.75
CA LYS A 257 -3.80 5.24 25.66
C LYS A 257 -2.37 5.22 25.15
N MET A 258 -1.80 6.40 24.87
CA MET A 258 -0.43 6.48 24.37
C MET A 258 0.59 5.97 25.38
N ASP A 259 0.40 6.23 26.68
CA ASP A 259 1.27 5.69 27.74
C ASP A 259 1.26 4.16 27.77
N ILE A 260 0.08 3.54 27.60
CA ILE A 260 -0.03 2.08 27.49
C ILE A 260 0.69 1.58 26.24
N ILE A 261 0.47 2.22 25.08
CA ILE A 261 1.12 1.83 23.82
C ILE A 261 2.64 1.94 23.95
N LYS A 262 3.17 3.02 24.52
CA LYS A 262 4.62 3.20 24.74
C LYS A 262 5.19 2.09 25.63
N LYS A 263 4.53 1.79 26.75
CA LYS A 263 4.94 0.72 27.68
C LYS A 263 4.89 -0.65 27.01
N TYR A 264 3.80 -0.94 26.29
CA TYR A 264 3.62 -2.20 25.57
C TYR A 264 4.68 -2.37 24.48
N MET A 265 4.89 -1.38 23.62
CA MET A 265 5.87 -1.45 22.53
C MET A 265 7.30 -1.60 23.07
N LYS A 266 7.65 -0.85 24.12
CA LYS A 266 8.98 -0.94 24.73
C LYS A 266 9.19 -2.25 25.47
N GLY A 267 8.23 -2.69 26.29
CA GLY A 267 8.35 -3.91 27.10
C GLY A 267 8.24 -5.20 26.29
N THR A 268 7.37 -5.23 25.29
CA THR A 268 7.03 -6.45 24.53
C THR A 268 7.90 -6.62 23.28
N TRP A 269 8.23 -5.51 22.62
CA TRP A 269 8.91 -5.48 21.32
C TRP A 269 10.28 -4.80 21.38
N GLY A 270 10.64 -4.17 22.49
CA GLY A 270 11.90 -3.43 22.60
C GLY A 270 11.94 -2.15 21.77
N ILE A 271 10.78 -1.63 21.37
CA ILE A 271 10.65 -0.45 20.50
C ILE A 271 10.30 0.76 21.35
N ASP A 272 11.17 1.77 21.31
CA ASP A 272 10.84 3.09 21.84
C ASP A 272 10.03 3.87 20.79
N MET A 273 8.75 4.11 21.08
CA MET A 273 7.83 4.75 20.13
C MET A 273 8.20 6.19 19.82
N ASP A 274 8.84 6.91 20.74
CA ASP A 274 9.25 8.30 20.51
C ASP A 274 10.44 8.35 19.55
N GLN A 275 11.37 7.43 19.75
CA GLN A 275 12.50 7.23 18.83
C GLN A 275 12.02 6.76 17.45
N LEU A 276 11.11 5.77 17.39
CA LEU A 276 10.55 5.29 16.13
C LEU A 276 9.85 6.41 15.36
N ARG A 277 9.01 7.21 16.04
CA ARG A 277 8.33 8.37 15.43
C ARG A 277 9.34 9.35 14.84
N ALA A 278 10.39 9.72 15.60
CA ALA A 278 11.40 10.64 15.13
C ALA A 278 12.17 10.10 13.90
N ILE A 279 12.54 8.80 13.93
CA ILE A 279 13.24 8.14 12.82
C ILE A 279 12.35 8.06 11.57
N ALA A 280 11.09 7.62 11.73
CA ALA A 280 10.16 7.47 10.62
C ALA A 280 9.91 8.81 9.92
N GLN A 281 9.69 9.89 10.68
CA GLN A 281 9.51 11.23 10.12
C GLN A 281 10.75 11.73 9.39
N ARG A 282 11.94 11.57 10.01
CA ARG A 282 13.21 11.95 9.38
C ARG A 282 13.45 11.20 8.06
N ARG A 283 13.31 9.87 8.05
CA ARG A 283 13.50 9.04 6.86
C ARG A 283 12.49 9.35 5.76
N LEU A 284 11.27 9.71 6.13
CA LEU A 284 10.27 10.12 5.16
C LEU A 284 10.62 11.46 4.50
N GLU A 285 11.17 12.42 5.26
CA GLU A 285 11.70 13.66 4.70
C GLU A 285 12.92 13.44 3.80
N GLU A 286 13.74 12.43 4.08
CA GLU A 286 14.90 12.04 3.26
C GLU A 286 14.50 11.53 1.87
N VAL A 287 13.27 11.00 1.70
CA VAL A 287 12.77 10.43 0.43
C VAL A 287 12.93 11.37 -0.76
N VAL A 288 12.68 12.66 -0.57
CA VAL A 288 12.72 13.67 -1.65
C VAL A 288 14.11 13.82 -2.28
N ARG A 289 15.15 13.28 -1.62
CA ARG A 289 16.55 13.35 -2.06
C ARG A 289 17.11 11.99 -2.49
N LEU A 290 16.33 10.92 -2.40
CA LEU A 290 16.79 9.58 -2.74
C LEU A 290 16.84 9.38 -4.26
N PRO A 291 17.86 8.66 -4.78
CA PRO A 291 17.83 8.17 -6.14
C PRO A 291 16.81 7.03 -6.25
N LEU A 292 15.58 7.35 -6.65
CA LEU A 292 14.46 6.40 -6.64
C LEU A 292 14.42 5.45 -7.84
N ILE A 293 15.25 5.67 -8.86
CA ILE A 293 15.39 4.79 -10.02
C ILE A 293 16.87 4.42 -10.17
N GLU A 294 17.17 3.12 -10.19
CA GLU A 294 18.51 2.63 -10.50
C GLU A 294 18.84 2.81 -11.99
N SER A 295 20.12 3.04 -12.31
CA SER A 295 20.58 3.11 -13.69
C SER A 295 20.24 1.83 -14.48
N SER A 296 20.34 0.67 -13.84
CA SER A 296 19.99 -0.64 -14.41
C SER A 296 18.50 -0.82 -14.71
N TRP A 297 17.63 0.08 -14.22
CA TRP A 297 16.18 0.04 -14.48
C TRP A 297 15.76 0.91 -15.66
N GLN A 298 16.62 1.83 -16.12
CA GLN A 298 16.26 2.80 -17.18
C GLN A 298 15.84 2.11 -18.48
N GLU A 299 16.48 0.99 -18.84
CA GLU A 299 16.14 0.21 -20.03
C GLU A 299 14.74 -0.41 -19.96
N LEU A 300 14.25 -0.74 -18.75
CA LEU A 300 12.90 -1.26 -18.50
C LEU A 300 11.83 -0.17 -18.71
N LEU A 301 12.17 1.09 -18.44
CA LEU A 301 11.29 2.24 -18.70
C LEU A 301 11.27 2.59 -20.19
N GLY A 302 12.39 2.44 -20.89
CA GLY A 302 12.47 2.64 -22.34
C GLY A 302 11.89 1.49 -23.18
N SER A 303 11.83 0.26 -22.66
CA SER A 303 11.23 -0.88 -23.34
C SER A 303 9.69 -0.83 -23.36
N SER A 304 9.05 -0.18 -22.38
CA SER A 304 7.59 0.04 -22.42
C SER A 304 7.15 0.98 -23.55
N LEU A 305 8.05 1.86 -24.03
CA LEU A 305 7.82 2.71 -25.20
C LEU A 305 8.07 1.96 -26.52
N ARG A 306 8.86 0.87 -26.51
CA ARG A 306 9.21 0.13 -27.74
C ARG A 306 8.02 -0.61 -28.38
N GLY A 307 6.94 -0.86 -27.64
CA GLY A 307 5.68 -1.40 -28.14
C GLY A 307 4.66 -0.37 -28.63
N MET A 308 4.89 0.93 -28.44
CA MET A 308 3.96 1.98 -28.87
C MET A 308 4.25 2.48 -30.30
N PRO A 309 3.22 2.73 -31.13
CA PRO A 309 3.39 3.34 -32.45
C PRO A 309 4.15 4.66 -32.32
N GLN A 310 5.03 4.94 -33.28
CA GLN A 310 5.95 6.09 -33.28
C GLN A 310 5.24 7.45 -33.04
N ALA A 311 3.99 7.59 -33.47
CA ALA A 311 3.16 8.77 -33.23
C ALA A 311 2.82 8.99 -31.73
N ALA A 312 2.63 7.92 -30.96
CA ALA A 312 2.36 7.98 -29.52
C ALA A 312 3.64 8.29 -28.71
N ARG A 313 4.81 7.86 -29.19
CA ARG A 313 6.11 8.26 -28.62
C ARG A 313 6.36 9.76 -28.79
N MET A 314 6.00 10.31 -29.96
CA MET A 314 6.04 11.75 -30.17
C MET A 314 5.07 12.47 -29.22
N LEU A 315 3.82 12.01 -29.06
CA LEU A 315 2.87 12.65 -28.16
C LEU A 315 3.33 12.70 -26.69
N ALA A 316 3.91 11.61 -26.16
CA ALA A 316 4.40 11.57 -24.77
C ALA A 316 5.63 12.45 -24.54
N GLY A 317 6.52 12.57 -25.52
CA GLY A 317 7.60 13.55 -25.49
C GLY A 317 7.08 14.99 -25.60
N TYR A 318 6.00 15.19 -26.37
CA TYR A 318 5.33 16.48 -26.54
C TYR A 318 4.62 16.94 -25.27
N GLU A 319 4.07 16.05 -24.42
CA GLU A 319 3.42 16.46 -23.16
C GLU A 319 4.43 17.00 -22.14
N ALA A 320 5.58 16.34 -21.99
CA ALA A 320 6.67 16.83 -21.13
C ALA A 320 7.30 18.13 -21.66
N ALA A 321 7.47 18.24 -22.99
CA ALA A 321 7.94 19.48 -23.62
C ALA A 321 6.90 20.61 -23.51
N ARG A 322 5.60 20.31 -23.67
CA ARG A 322 4.50 21.25 -23.49
C ARG A 322 4.48 21.79 -22.07
N ASP A 323 4.59 20.92 -21.06
CA ASP A 323 4.50 21.35 -19.66
C ASP A 323 5.69 22.22 -19.27
N ALA A 324 6.90 21.92 -19.77
CA ALA A 324 8.08 22.77 -19.60
C ALA A 324 7.93 24.13 -20.31
N VAL A 325 7.35 24.16 -21.52
CA VAL A 325 7.07 25.39 -22.27
C VAL A 325 5.98 26.23 -21.58
N VAL A 326 4.92 25.59 -21.07
CA VAL A 326 3.84 26.26 -20.33
C VAL A 326 4.37 26.84 -19.02
N GLU A 327 5.21 26.10 -18.28
CA GLU A 327 5.81 26.58 -17.05
C GLU A 327 6.70 27.82 -17.30
N GLU A 328 7.46 27.82 -18.39
CA GLU A 328 8.33 28.95 -18.75
C GLU A 328 7.53 30.16 -19.27
N LEU A 329 6.46 29.94 -20.03
CA LEU A 329 5.54 31.00 -20.46
C LEU A 329 4.83 31.67 -19.26
N MET A 330 4.50 30.89 -18.22
CA MET A 330 3.87 31.40 -17.01
C MET A 330 4.82 32.21 -16.13
N ARG A 331 6.14 32.00 -16.21
CA ARG A 331 7.16 32.84 -15.55
C ARG A 331 7.37 34.18 -16.24
N HIS A 332 6.97 34.31 -17.50
CA HIS A 332 7.11 35.53 -18.28
C HIS A 332 5.74 36.01 -18.84
N PRO A 333 4.89 36.63 -18.01
CA PRO A 333 3.50 36.95 -18.36
C PRO A 333 3.33 37.89 -19.56
N LYS A 334 4.38 38.62 -19.97
CA LYS A 334 4.38 39.46 -21.17
C LYS A 334 4.26 38.69 -22.49
N PHE A 335 4.45 37.37 -22.49
CA PHE A 335 4.25 36.50 -23.66
C PHE A 335 2.81 36.01 -23.84
N LEU A 336 1.95 36.17 -22.82
CA LEU A 336 0.53 35.80 -22.87
C LEU A 336 -0.37 36.94 -23.39
N GLU A 337 0.18 38.14 -23.57
CA GLU A 337 -0.51 39.28 -24.18
C GLU A 337 -0.24 39.32 -25.70
N LEU A 338 -0.80 38.35 -26.44
CA LEU A 338 -0.85 38.43 -27.90
C LEU A 338 -2.12 39.19 -28.29
N GLN A 339 -1.98 40.36 -28.92
CA GLN A 339 -3.09 41.07 -29.54
C GLN A 339 -3.37 40.50 -30.94
N GLU A 340 -4.63 40.54 -31.38
CA GLU A 340 -5.03 40.12 -32.73
C GLU A 340 -4.20 40.88 -33.79
N GLY A 341 -3.42 40.14 -34.57
CA GLY A 341 -2.59 40.68 -35.66
C GLY A 341 -1.11 40.27 -35.64
N GLU A 342 -0.61 39.62 -34.58
CA GLU A 342 0.78 39.12 -34.56
C GLU A 342 0.91 37.78 -35.31
N HIS A 343 1.74 37.75 -36.37
CA HIS A 343 1.98 36.58 -37.22
C HIS A 343 3.33 35.89 -36.90
N ALA A 344 3.58 34.71 -37.48
CA ALA A 344 4.70 33.82 -37.14
C ALA A 344 6.11 34.46 -37.24
N ASP A 345 6.26 35.55 -37.98
CA ASP A 345 7.52 36.28 -38.15
C ASP A 345 7.81 37.32 -37.05
N HIS A 346 6.93 37.47 -36.05
CA HIS A 346 7.14 38.39 -34.95
C HIS A 346 8.24 37.88 -33.99
N ALA A 347 9.11 38.77 -33.51
CA ALA A 347 10.27 38.42 -32.67
C ALA A 347 9.89 37.64 -31.39
N LYS A 348 8.66 37.82 -30.88
CA LYS A 348 8.11 37.05 -29.75
C LYS A 348 7.76 35.60 -30.11
N CYS A 349 7.37 35.33 -31.35
CA CYS A 349 7.03 33.98 -31.85
C CYS A 349 8.26 33.17 -32.25
N GLN A 350 9.37 33.83 -32.65
CA GLN A 350 10.63 33.15 -32.98
C GLN A 350 11.34 32.53 -31.76
N VAL A 351 11.02 32.98 -30.54
CA VAL A 351 11.57 32.36 -29.31
C VAL A 351 10.95 30.98 -29.09
N ILE A 352 9.69 30.78 -29.48
CA ILE A 352 8.98 29.50 -29.30
C ILE A 352 9.54 28.43 -30.24
N THR A 353 9.89 28.77 -31.49
CA THR A 353 10.40 27.82 -32.48
C THR A 353 11.81 27.29 -32.16
N GLN A 354 12.58 27.97 -31.31
CA GLN A 354 13.91 27.50 -30.86
C GLN A 354 13.85 26.29 -29.93
N TYR A 355 12.67 25.96 -29.37
CA TYR A 355 12.47 24.84 -28.46
C TYR A 355 11.90 23.57 -29.14
N PHE A 356 11.65 23.59 -30.46
CA PHE A 356 10.99 22.49 -31.19
C PHE A 356 11.90 21.81 -32.25
N HIS A 357 13.22 21.79 -32.06
CA HIS A 357 14.15 21.00 -32.88
C HIS A 357 14.71 19.78 -32.17
#